data_AF-A0A3S4Y1D9-F1
#
_entry.id   AF-A0A3S4Y1D9-F1
#
_cell.length_a   1.000
_cell.length_b   1.000
_cell.length_c   1.000
_cell.angle_alpha   90.00
_cell.angle_beta   90.00
_cell.angle_gamma   90.00
#
_symmetry.space_group_name_H-M   'P 1'
#
loop_
_entity.id
_entity.type
_entity.pdbx_description
1 polymer ?
#
loop_
_entity_poly.entity_id
_entity_poly.type
_entity_poly.pdbx_seq_one_letter_code
_entity_poly.pdbx_strand_id
1 'polypeptide(L)'
;MNVKPATAKISSRALKQNLAVIKQKAPHSKIIAVVKANAYGHGVVFVASTLEKNVDCFGVARLEEALALRSNGITKPILLLEGFLMKKICRFLR
;
A
#
# COMPACT_ATOMS: atom_id res chain seq x y z
N MET A 1 19.86 11.70 24.58
CA MET A 1 19.79 10.65 23.54
C MET A 1 18.46 9.92 23.69
N ASN A 2 17.62 9.93 22.65
CA ASN A 2 16.31 9.27 22.72
C ASN A 2 16.48 7.78 22.44
N VAL A 3 16.69 6.98 23.48
CA VAL A 3 16.87 5.52 23.35
C VAL A 3 15.51 4.91 23.05
N LYS A 4 15.33 4.38 21.84
CA LYS A 4 14.14 3.58 21.52
C LYS A 4 14.32 2.18 22.11
N PRO A 5 13.38 1.68 22.95
CA PRO A 5 13.52 0.39 23.61
C PRO A 5 13.43 -0.80 22.64
N ALA A 6 12.78 -0.63 21.48
CA ALA A 6 12.73 -1.63 20.42
C ALA A 6 12.63 -0.96 19.04
N THR A 7 13.13 -1.65 18.01
CA THR A 7 13.05 -1.19 16.61
C THR A 7 12.68 -2.34 15.68
N ALA A 8 11.87 -2.05 14.66
CA ALA A 8 11.62 -2.95 13.54
C ALA A 8 12.39 -2.48 12.31
N LYS A 9 13.11 -3.39 11.64
CA LYS A 9 13.83 -3.11 10.39
C LYS A 9 13.09 -3.75 9.23
N ILE A 10 12.58 -2.92 8.33
CA ILE A 10 11.83 -3.38 7.16
C ILE A 10 12.74 -3.30 5.92
N SER A 11 12.84 -4.40 5.19
CA SER A 11 13.73 -4.51 4.02
C SER A 11 12.99 -4.24 2.72
N SER A 12 13.36 -3.16 2.02
CA SER A 12 12.85 -2.86 0.68
C SER A 12 13.25 -3.93 -0.35
N ARG A 13 14.42 -4.56 -0.16
CA ARG A 13 14.87 -5.68 -1.00
C ARG A 13 13.95 -6.88 -0.87
N ALA A 14 13.59 -7.26 0.36
CA ALA A 14 12.68 -8.38 0.61
C ALA A 14 11.31 -8.14 -0.03
N LEU A 15 10.76 -6.92 0.10
CA LEU A 15 9.49 -6.54 -0.55
C LEU A 15 9.55 -6.72 -2.07
N LYS A 16 10.62 -6.24 -2.72
CA LYS A 16 10.80 -6.37 -4.18
C LYS A 16 10.97 -7.82 -4.62
N GLN A 17 11.71 -8.62 -3.86
CA GLN A 17 11.91 -10.04 -4.14
C GLN A 17 10.61 -10.83 -4.04
N ASN A 18 9.81 -10.59 -2.99
CA ASN A 18 8.50 -11.21 -2.84
C ASN A 18 7.58 -10.86 -4.02
N LEU A 19 7.56 -9.60 -4.45
CA LEU A 19 6.79 -9.17 -5.61
C LEU A 19 7.26 -9.84 -6.91
N ALA A 20 8.57 -10.04 -7.09
CA ALA A 20 9.11 -10.74 -8.25
C ALA A 20 8.65 -12.21 -8.30
N VAL A 21 8.64 -12.90 -7.16
CA VAL A 21 8.11 -14.28 -7.05
C VAL A 21 6.63 -14.33 -7.39
N ILE A 22 5.84 -13.36 -6.91
CA ILE A 22 4.40 -13.26 -7.23
C ILE A 22 4.21 -13.09 -8.75
N LYS A 23 4.96 -12.18 -9.38
CA LYS A 23 4.91 -11.97 -10.84
C LYS A 23 5.30 -13.22 -11.62
N GLN A 24 6.29 -13.97 -11.17
CA GLN A 24 6.67 -15.22 -11.82
C GLN A 24 5.56 -16.27 -11.77
N LYS A 25 4.82 -16.34 -10.64
CA LYS A 25 3.71 -17.28 -10.47
C LYS A 25 2.44 -16.88 -11.21
N ALA A 26 2.27 -15.59 -11.50
CA ALA A 26 1.08 -15.06 -12.17
C ALA A 26 1.46 -14.01 -13.24
N PRO A 27 2.18 -14.42 -14.31
CA PRO A 27 2.83 -13.48 -15.24
C PRO A 27 1.86 -12.61 -16.05
N HIS A 28 0.60 -13.04 -16.19
CA HIS A 28 -0.43 -12.33 -16.95
C HIS A 28 -1.47 -11.64 -16.06
N SER A 29 -1.30 -11.69 -14.73
CA SER A 29 -2.24 -11.10 -13.78
C SER A 29 -1.84 -9.69 -13.37
N LYS A 30 -2.83 -8.82 -13.18
CA LYS A 30 -2.63 -7.54 -12.49
C LYS A 30 -2.43 -7.79 -11.00
N ILE A 31 -1.64 -6.93 -10.37
CA ILE A 31 -1.28 -7.02 -8.95
C ILE A 31 -1.86 -5.85 -8.17
N ILE A 32 -2.63 -6.18 -7.14
CA ILE A 32 -3.10 -5.24 -6.12
C ILE A 32 -2.25 -5.44 -4.86
N ALA A 33 -1.42 -4.47 -4.51
CA ALA A 33 -0.68 -4.50 -3.25
C ALA A 33 -1.56 -4.01 -2.10
N VAL A 34 -2.00 -4.93 -1.25
CA VAL A 34 -2.83 -4.59 -0.09
C VAL A 34 -1.95 -4.03 1.02
N VAL A 35 -2.17 -2.76 1.38
CA VAL A 35 -1.37 -1.99 2.34
C VAL A 35 -2.20 -1.44 3.50
N LYS A 36 -3.32 -2.10 3.83
CA LYS A 36 -4.15 -1.78 5.01
C LYS A 36 -3.40 -1.96 6.33
N ALA A 37 -3.94 -1.40 7.40
CA ALA A 37 -3.37 -1.43 8.75
C ALA A 37 -1.90 -0.99 8.78
N ASN A 38 -1.61 0.16 8.16
CA ASN A 38 -0.25 0.70 8.00
C ASN A 38 0.70 -0.29 7.29
N ALA A 39 0.24 -0.87 6.17
CA ALA A 39 0.89 -1.99 5.49
C ALA A 39 1.24 -3.15 6.43
N TYR A 40 0.26 -3.62 7.20
CA TYR A 40 0.44 -4.66 8.21
C TYR A 40 1.59 -4.33 9.19
N GLY A 41 1.69 -3.07 9.61
CA GLY A 41 2.74 -2.57 10.50
C GLY A 41 4.11 -2.30 9.84
N HIS A 42 4.27 -2.52 8.54
CA HIS A 42 5.53 -2.30 7.83
C HIS A 42 5.76 -0.84 7.39
N GLY A 43 4.76 0.03 7.56
CA GLY A 43 4.83 1.43 7.18
C GLY A 43 4.27 1.67 5.77
N VAL A 44 3.07 2.24 5.68
CA VAL A 44 2.33 2.37 4.42
C VAL A 44 3.07 3.18 3.35
N VAL A 45 3.68 4.32 3.71
CA VAL A 45 4.42 5.17 2.77
C VAL A 45 5.67 4.47 2.24
N PHE A 46 6.42 3.81 3.13
CA PHE A 46 7.62 3.07 2.77
C PHE A 46 7.31 1.90 1.83
N VAL A 47 6.29 1.10 2.17
CA VAL A 47 5.89 -0.05 1.36
C VAL A 47 5.33 0.41 0.01
N ALA A 48 4.44 1.41 -0.01
CA ALA A 48 3.85 1.89 -1.24
C ALA A 48 4.90 2.47 -2.21
N SER A 49 5.76 3.38 -1.75
CA SER A 49 6.83 3.95 -2.59
C SER A 49 7.83 2.89 -3.09
N THR A 50 8.11 1.87 -2.28
CA THR A 50 9.00 0.77 -2.67
C THR A 50 8.42 -0.07 -3.81
N LEU A 51 7.10 -0.28 -3.83
CA LEU A 51 6.41 -1.20 -4.74
C LEU A 51 5.75 -0.51 -5.93
N GLU A 52 5.49 0.80 -5.87
CA GLU A 52 4.62 1.56 -6.79
C GLU A 52 4.90 1.26 -8.27
N LYS A 53 6.16 1.28 -8.69
CA LYS A 53 6.53 1.05 -10.10
C LYS A 53 6.15 -0.34 -10.63
N ASN A 54 5.96 -1.30 -9.74
CA ASN A 54 5.82 -2.72 -10.07
C ASN A 54 4.43 -3.29 -9.77
N VAL A 55 3.51 -2.50 -9.27
CA VAL A 55 2.13 -2.91 -8.97
C VAL A 55 1.14 -2.10 -9.80
N ASP A 56 -0.03 -2.68 -10.05
CA ASP A 56 -1.07 -2.04 -10.85
C ASP A 56 -2.01 -1.18 -10.01
N CYS A 57 -2.15 -1.51 -8.72
CA CYS A 57 -3.08 -0.88 -7.80
C CYS A 57 -2.63 -1.09 -6.34
N PHE A 58 -3.08 -0.22 -5.43
CA PHE A 58 -3.00 -0.43 -3.99
C PHE A 58 -4.37 -0.72 -3.39
N GLY A 59 -4.44 -1.66 -2.43
CA GLY A 59 -5.66 -1.95 -1.69
C GLY A 59 -5.57 -1.44 -0.25
N VAL A 60 -6.57 -0.70 0.21
CA VAL A 60 -6.67 -0.19 1.59
C VAL A 60 -8.02 -0.54 2.22
N ALA A 61 -8.10 -0.53 3.55
CA ALA A 61 -9.36 -0.81 4.25
C ALA A 61 -10.15 0.47 4.53
N ARG A 62 -9.46 1.60 4.75
CA ARG A 62 -10.09 2.87 5.16
C ARG A 62 -9.70 4.04 4.26
N LEU A 63 -10.54 5.08 4.25
CA LEU A 63 -10.33 6.27 3.43
C LEU A 63 -9.06 7.03 3.86
N GLU A 64 -8.78 7.08 5.16
CA GLU A 64 -7.62 7.78 5.70
C GLU A 64 -6.31 7.19 5.17
N GLU A 65 -6.26 5.88 4.93
CA GLU A 65 -5.13 5.20 4.32
C GLU A 65 -4.98 5.59 2.84
N ALA A 66 -6.10 5.70 2.11
CA ALA A 66 -6.09 6.17 0.72
C ALA A 66 -5.58 7.62 0.63
N LEU A 67 -6.06 8.50 1.51
CA LEU A 67 -5.64 9.89 1.59
C LEU A 67 -4.16 9.99 1.96
N ALA A 68 -3.68 9.19 2.91
CA ALA A 68 -2.27 9.14 3.27
C ALA A 68 -1.38 8.75 2.08
N LEU A 69 -1.79 7.78 1.26
CA LEU A 69 -1.08 7.43 0.03
C LEU A 69 -1.03 8.61 -0.95
N ARG A 70 -2.16 9.29 -1.18
CA ARG A 70 -2.25 10.45 -2.08
C ARG A 70 -1.39 11.63 -1.62
N SER A 71 -1.45 11.98 -0.33
CA SER A 71 -0.63 13.04 0.25
C SER A 71 0.88 12.76 0.18
N ASN A 72 1.27 11.49 -0.01
CA ASN A 72 2.67 11.08 -0.22
C ASN A 72 3.02 10.83 -1.70
N GLY A 73 2.20 11.34 -2.62
CA GLY A 73 2.51 11.35 -4.05
C GLY A 73 2.26 10.03 -4.78
N ILE A 74 1.62 9.03 -4.14
CA ILE A 74 1.26 7.79 -4.83
C ILE A 74 0.17 8.09 -5.85
N THR A 75 0.45 7.79 -7.11
CA THR A 75 -0.44 8.10 -8.25
C THR A 75 -1.18 6.88 -8.79
N LYS A 76 -0.75 5.66 -8.42
CA LYS A 76 -1.44 4.43 -8.80
C LYS A 76 -2.91 4.42 -8.32
N PRO A 77 -3.81 3.70 -9.03
CA PRO A 77 -5.16 3.43 -8.54
C PRO A 77 -5.17 2.90 -7.11
N ILE A 78 -6.16 3.33 -6.32
CA ILE A 78 -6.37 2.85 -4.95
C ILE A 78 -7.76 2.23 -4.87
N LEU A 79 -7.81 0.96 -4.49
CA LEU A 79 -9.03 0.22 -4.20
C LEU A 79 -9.33 0.29 -2.70
N LEU A 80 -10.52 0.80 -2.36
CA LEU A 80 -11.07 0.71 -1.01
C LEU A 80 -11.82 -0.62 -0.87
N LEU A 81 -11.21 -1.57 -0.14
CA LEU A 81 -11.64 -2.98 -0.11
C LEU A 81 -13.04 -3.16 0.49
N GLU A 82 -13.39 -2.36 1.51
CA GLU A 82 -14.67 -2.45 2.21
C GLU A 82 -15.76 -1.56 1.57
N GLY A 83 -15.43 -0.87 0.47
CA GLY A 83 -16.33 0.10 -0.17
C GLY A 83 -16.62 1.32 0.72
N PHE A 84 -17.68 2.04 0.38
CA PHE A 84 -18.08 3.25 1.10
C PHE A 84 -19.23 2.97 2.05
N LEU A 85 -18.96 3.11 3.35
CA LEU A 85 -19.99 2.99 4.39
C LEU A 85 -20.92 4.23 4.45
N MET A 86 -20.52 5.35 3.84
CA MET A 86 -21.27 6.61 3.85
C MET A 86 -21.35 7.24 2.46
N LYS A 87 -22.57 7.63 2.03
CA LYS A 87 -22.85 8.22 0.70
C LYS A 87 -22.02 9.47 0.35
N LYS A 88 -21.57 10.25 1.33
CA LYS A 88 -20.81 11.50 1.11
C LYS A 88 -19.40 11.27 0.53
N ILE A 89 -18.80 10.11 0.77
CA ILE A 89 -17.38 9.86 0.45
C ILE A 89 -17.16 9.56 -1.04
N CYS A 90 -18.15 9.01 -1.74
CA CYS A 90 -18.03 8.60 -3.15
C CYS A 90 -17.59 9.71 -4.13
N ARG A 91 -17.73 11.00 -3.77
CA ARG A 91 -17.35 12.12 -4.65
C ARG A 91 -15.87 12.54 -4.57
N PHE A 92 -15.13 12.13 -3.54
CA PHE A 92 -13.77 12.61 -3.29
C PHE A 92 -12.66 11.82 -4.00
N LEU A 93 -12.99 10.71 -4.66
CA LEU A 93 -12.00 9.78 -5.21
C LEU A 93 -12.05 9.63 -6.74
N ARG A 94 -12.66 10.60 -7.44
CA ARG A 94 -12.54 10.73 -8.90
C ARG A 94 -11.43 11.71 -9.24
#